data_AF-A0A976KLK4-F1
#
_entry.id   AF-A0A976KLK4-F1
#
_cell.length_a   1.000
_cell.length_b   1.000
_cell.length_c   1.000
_cell.angle_alpha   90.00
_cell.angle_beta   90.00
_cell.angle_gamma   90.00
#
_symmetry.space_group_name_H-M   'P 1'
#
loop_
_entity.id
_entity.type
_entity.pdbx_description
1 polymer ?
#
loop_
_entity_poly.entity_id
_entity_poly.type
_entity_poly.pdbx_seq_one_letter_code
_entity_poly.pdbx_strand_id
1 'polypeptide(L)'
;MLTGQPGPDHLDMYRDADIPEPQTFNDDYKTRSSAAADNEMAVDPYLDLQYYDEGDMRMTPPKHLKGQQIKKWKYQQYIKDYLRCIASLDDNVGRLLDYLDAEGLSENTLIIYTSDQGFFLGDHGWYDKRFMYEESLRMPLLVKYPKEIKPGTVNDDIVLNLDFAQTVLDYAGVGRPADMQGASMRPLLSGETPANWRKSMYYHYYEYPGWHMVKRHYGVRTERYKLIHFYHDIDAWEMYDLQADPKELNNVYTDPDYADVLAKLQKELKKLRAQYGDSDTLTQELMRQHYQGDMPPADRFKQNKK
;
A
#
# COMPACT_ATOMS: atom_id res chain seq x y z
N MET A 1 -7.86 2.35 13.92
CA MET A 1 -9.17 2.45 13.23
C MET A 1 -8.97 1.76 11.89
N LEU A 2 -9.35 0.48 11.77
CA LEU A 2 -9.04 -0.32 10.56
C LEU A 2 -10.06 -0.10 9.43
N THR A 3 -11.21 0.49 9.75
CA THR A 3 -12.14 1.17 8.84
C THR A 3 -12.75 2.33 9.64
N GLY A 4 -13.02 3.47 9.01
CA GLY A 4 -13.83 4.52 9.64
C GLY A 4 -15.24 4.00 9.94
N GLN A 5 -16.09 4.84 10.54
CA GLN A 5 -17.53 4.55 10.54
C GLN A 5 -18.12 5.11 9.24
N PRO A 6 -18.89 4.33 8.47
CA PRO A 6 -19.57 4.85 7.31
C PRO A 6 -20.63 5.88 7.72
N GLY A 7 -20.90 6.83 6.83
CA GLY A 7 -22.01 7.76 6.97
C GLY A 7 -23.35 7.03 7.02
N PRO A 8 -24.36 7.62 7.67
CA PRO A 8 -25.65 6.96 7.93
C PRO A 8 -26.36 6.49 6.65
N ASP A 9 -26.20 7.21 5.54
CA ASP A 9 -26.85 6.89 4.27
C ASP A 9 -26.30 5.63 3.59
N HIS A 10 -25.11 5.16 4.00
CA HIS A 10 -24.44 4.00 3.41
C HIS A 10 -24.50 2.74 4.27
N LEU A 11 -25.06 2.79 5.48
CA LEU A 11 -25.09 1.66 6.42
C LEU A 11 -25.70 0.39 5.84
N ASP A 12 -26.67 0.54 4.92
CA ASP A 12 -27.44 -0.57 4.35
C ASP A 12 -26.86 -1.06 3.01
N MET A 13 -25.84 -0.39 2.49
CA MET A 13 -25.18 -0.80 1.26
C MET A 13 -24.61 -2.22 1.43
N TYR A 14 -24.82 -3.08 0.43
CA TYR A 14 -24.39 -4.49 0.42
C TYR A 14 -24.93 -5.37 1.57
N ARG A 15 -25.97 -4.94 2.30
CA ARG A 15 -26.57 -5.73 3.39
C ARG A 15 -26.93 -7.15 2.93
N ASP A 16 -27.61 -7.25 1.78
CA ASP A 16 -28.18 -8.51 1.27
C ASP A 16 -27.36 -9.14 0.13
N ALA A 17 -26.12 -8.70 -0.10
CA ALA A 17 -25.25 -9.20 -1.16
C ALA A 17 -23.87 -9.60 -0.62
N ASP A 18 -23.30 -10.70 -1.11
CA ASP A 18 -21.91 -11.05 -0.85
C ASP A 18 -20.98 -10.29 -1.82
N ILE A 19 -19.87 -9.76 -1.30
CA ILE A 19 -18.80 -9.19 -2.13
C ILE A 19 -17.91 -10.33 -2.64
N PRO A 20 -17.56 -10.38 -3.94
CA PRO A 20 -16.68 -11.41 -4.48
C PRO A 20 -15.31 -11.43 -3.82
N GLU A 21 -14.83 -12.62 -3.45
CA GLU A 21 -13.48 -12.82 -2.93
C GLU A 21 -12.43 -12.59 -4.04
N PRO A 22 -11.29 -11.95 -3.75
CA PRO A 22 -10.17 -11.89 -4.68
C PRO A 22 -9.67 -13.29 -5.06
N GLN A 23 -9.11 -13.45 -6.27
CA GLN A 23 -8.58 -14.75 -6.70
C GLN A 23 -7.49 -15.28 -5.74
N THR A 24 -6.74 -14.38 -5.11
CA THR A 24 -5.67 -14.69 -4.16
C THR A 24 -6.19 -14.85 -2.73
N PHE A 25 -7.51 -14.85 -2.48
CA PHE A 25 -8.05 -14.90 -1.13
C PHE A 25 -7.62 -16.16 -0.36
N ASN A 26 -7.46 -17.30 -1.04
CA ASN A 26 -7.08 -18.59 -0.44
C ASN A 26 -5.65 -19.02 -0.80
N ASP A 27 -4.78 -18.05 -1.02
CA ASP A 27 -3.35 -18.24 -1.23
C ASP A 27 -2.70 -19.04 -0.09
N ASP A 28 -1.76 -19.93 -0.45
CA ASP A 28 -1.07 -20.83 0.48
C ASP A 28 0.40 -20.47 0.72
N TYR A 29 0.87 -19.40 0.05
CA TYR A 29 2.19 -18.80 0.19
C TYR A 29 3.39 -19.69 -0.19
N LYS A 30 3.18 -20.92 -0.67
CA LYS A 30 4.27 -21.91 -0.87
C LYS A 30 5.31 -21.52 -1.91
N THR A 31 4.94 -20.63 -2.83
CA THR A 31 5.75 -20.16 -3.95
C THR A 31 6.56 -18.92 -3.63
N ARG A 32 6.63 -18.51 -2.36
CA ARG A 32 7.30 -17.29 -1.87
C ARG A 32 8.12 -17.57 -0.62
N SER A 33 8.83 -16.56 -0.13
CA SER A 33 9.60 -16.67 1.10
C SER A 33 8.68 -16.81 2.33
N SER A 34 9.27 -17.15 3.48
CA SER A 34 8.49 -17.23 4.72
C SER A 34 7.89 -15.88 5.14
N ALA A 35 8.38 -14.74 4.62
CA ALA A 35 7.80 -13.43 4.92
C ALA A 35 6.27 -13.37 4.68
N ALA A 36 5.80 -14.00 3.60
CA ALA A 36 4.38 -14.07 3.28
C ALA A 36 3.59 -14.94 4.28
N ALA A 37 4.17 -16.00 4.82
CA ALA A 37 3.47 -16.87 5.78
C ALA A 37 3.59 -16.40 7.24
N ASP A 38 4.68 -15.70 7.57
CA ASP A 38 5.05 -15.37 8.96
C ASP A 38 4.37 -14.10 9.52
N ASN A 39 3.68 -13.33 8.67
CA ASN A 39 2.99 -12.11 9.11
C ASN A 39 1.62 -12.39 9.76
N GLU A 40 1.09 -11.38 10.44
CA GLU A 40 -0.19 -11.41 11.16
C GLU A 40 -1.26 -10.53 10.50
N MET A 41 -1.32 -10.53 9.16
CA MET A 41 -2.32 -9.80 8.38
C MET A 41 -3.45 -10.66 7.82
N ALA A 42 -3.43 -11.97 8.04
CA ALA A 42 -4.49 -12.83 7.52
C ALA A 42 -5.87 -12.48 8.09
N VAL A 43 -6.87 -12.37 7.20
CA VAL A 43 -8.28 -12.16 7.53
C VAL A 43 -8.78 -13.16 8.59
N ASP A 44 -8.24 -14.37 8.56
CA ASP A 44 -8.36 -15.30 9.67
C ASP A 44 -6.97 -15.92 9.93
N PRO A 45 -6.48 -15.97 11.18
CA PRO A 45 -7.19 -15.65 12.43
C PRO A 45 -7.10 -14.19 12.90
N TYR A 46 -6.31 -13.33 12.26
CA TYR A 46 -5.82 -12.09 12.86
C TYR A 46 -6.77 -10.89 12.79
N LEU A 47 -7.64 -10.81 11.78
CA LEU A 47 -8.61 -9.73 11.70
C LEU A 47 -9.55 -9.77 12.90
N ASP A 48 -9.53 -8.67 13.66
CA ASP A 48 -10.41 -8.45 14.79
C ASP A 48 -11.42 -7.34 14.46
N LEU A 49 -12.70 -7.67 14.49
CA LEU A 49 -13.80 -6.78 14.13
C LEU A 49 -14.32 -6.07 15.39
N GLN A 50 -13.49 -5.18 15.95
CA GLN A 50 -13.85 -4.32 17.08
C GLN A 50 -14.22 -2.91 16.61
N TYR A 51 -15.41 -2.41 17.01
CA TYR A 51 -15.81 -1.02 16.81
C TYR A 51 -15.63 -0.26 18.14
N TYR A 52 -14.74 0.74 18.15
CA TYR A 52 -14.28 1.37 19.40
C TYR A 52 -15.14 2.54 19.90
N ASP A 53 -16.08 3.08 19.12
CA ASP A 53 -16.72 4.35 19.49
C ASP A 53 -18.03 4.23 20.29
N GLU A 54 -18.78 3.12 20.20
CA GLU A 54 -20.07 3.01 20.91
C GLU A 54 -20.33 1.58 21.44
N GLY A 55 -19.70 1.23 22.57
CA GLY A 55 -20.18 0.14 23.42
C GLY A 55 -19.62 -1.27 23.22
N ASP A 56 -18.34 -1.41 22.82
CA ASP A 56 -17.61 -2.70 22.79
C ASP A 56 -18.39 -3.83 22.09
N MET A 57 -19.01 -3.53 20.94
CA MET A 57 -19.64 -4.54 20.10
C MET A 57 -18.58 -5.24 19.26
N ARG A 58 -17.98 -6.28 19.81
CA ARG A 58 -17.13 -7.20 19.05
C ARG A 58 -18.01 -8.12 18.19
N MET A 59 -17.88 -8.00 16.87
CA MET A 59 -18.53 -8.94 15.95
C MET A 59 -17.80 -10.28 16.01
N THR A 60 -18.51 -11.33 16.43
CA THR A 60 -17.96 -12.68 16.52
C THR A 60 -18.60 -13.60 15.49
N PRO A 61 -17.82 -14.47 14.81
CA PRO A 61 -18.39 -15.42 13.87
C PRO A 61 -19.42 -16.34 14.55
N PRO A 62 -20.54 -16.67 13.89
CA PRO A 62 -21.48 -17.65 14.42
C PRO A 62 -20.81 -18.98 14.77
N LYS A 63 -21.10 -19.52 15.97
CA LYS A 63 -20.41 -20.71 16.55
C LYS A 63 -20.41 -21.97 15.68
N HIS A 64 -21.32 -22.08 14.71
CA HIS A 64 -21.40 -23.23 13.83
C HIS A 64 -20.45 -23.16 12.62
N LEU A 65 -19.92 -21.96 12.30
CA LEU A 65 -18.97 -21.79 11.21
C LEU A 65 -17.60 -22.36 11.61
N LYS A 66 -16.89 -22.95 10.65
CA LYS A 66 -15.54 -23.51 10.85
C LYS A 66 -14.63 -23.20 9.68
N GLY A 67 -13.33 -23.07 9.96
CA GLY A 67 -12.28 -22.91 8.95
C GLY A 67 -12.61 -21.82 7.93
N GLN A 68 -12.67 -22.18 6.65
CA GLN A 68 -12.93 -21.24 5.56
C GLN A 68 -14.26 -20.48 5.69
N GLN A 69 -15.27 -21.06 6.36
CA GLN A 69 -16.53 -20.35 6.58
C GLN A 69 -16.35 -19.16 7.54
N ILE A 70 -15.46 -19.28 8.54
CA ILE A 70 -15.12 -18.16 9.44
C ILE A 70 -14.38 -17.08 8.66
N LYS A 71 -13.36 -17.47 7.88
CA LYS A 71 -12.59 -16.54 7.06
C LYS A 71 -13.48 -15.76 6.09
N LYS A 72 -14.38 -16.45 5.38
CA LYS A 72 -15.36 -15.81 4.50
C LYS A 72 -16.29 -14.87 5.27
N TRP A 73 -16.81 -15.28 6.41
CA TRP A 73 -17.69 -14.44 7.22
C TRP A 73 -16.98 -13.15 7.67
N LYS A 74 -15.75 -13.25 8.18
CA LYS A 74 -14.92 -12.11 8.59
C LYS A 74 -14.64 -11.18 7.42
N TYR A 75 -14.27 -11.76 6.26
CA TYR A 75 -14.06 -11.01 5.03
C TYR A 75 -15.29 -10.19 4.65
N GLN A 76 -16.48 -10.80 4.65
CA GLN A 76 -17.72 -10.10 4.29
C GLN A 76 -18.04 -8.94 5.24
N GLN A 77 -17.73 -9.04 6.54
CA GLN A 77 -17.93 -7.89 7.44
C GLN A 77 -16.95 -6.76 7.09
N TYR A 78 -15.67 -7.11 6.98
CA TYR A 78 -14.60 -6.16 6.69
C TYR A 78 -14.79 -5.42 5.36
N ILE A 79 -14.99 -6.15 4.27
CA ILE A 79 -15.04 -5.54 2.94
C ILE A 79 -16.27 -4.67 2.74
N LYS A 80 -17.42 -5.07 3.31
CA LYS A 80 -18.64 -4.26 3.25
C LYS A 80 -18.44 -2.95 3.99
N ASP A 81 -17.90 -2.99 5.19
CA ASP A 81 -17.65 -1.78 5.98
C ASP A 81 -16.61 -0.88 5.33
N TYR A 82 -15.54 -1.47 4.77
CA TYR A 82 -14.55 -0.73 3.99
C TYR A 82 -15.22 0.03 2.83
N LEU A 83 -16.01 -0.67 1.99
CA LEU A 83 -16.66 -0.06 0.83
C LEU A 83 -17.72 0.99 1.21
N ARG A 84 -18.45 0.79 2.31
CA ARG A 84 -19.39 1.81 2.84
C ARG A 84 -18.67 3.08 3.28
N CYS A 85 -17.49 2.94 3.88
CA CYS A 85 -16.66 4.09 4.23
C CYS A 85 -16.18 4.83 2.98
N ILE A 86 -15.74 4.10 1.94
CA ILE A 86 -15.35 4.71 0.67
C ILE A 86 -16.50 5.48 0.04
N ALA A 87 -17.72 4.92 0.00
CA ALA A 87 -18.89 5.62 -0.53
C ALA A 87 -19.19 6.92 0.24
N SER A 88 -19.05 6.88 1.57
CA SER A 88 -19.22 8.06 2.42
C SER A 88 -18.14 9.13 2.17
N LEU A 89 -16.90 8.71 1.89
CA LEU A 89 -15.83 9.62 1.53
C LEU A 89 -16.07 10.25 0.16
N ASP A 90 -16.54 9.46 -0.81
CA ASP A 90 -16.84 9.93 -2.18
C ASP A 90 -17.92 11.03 -2.18
N ASP A 91 -19.00 10.87 -1.41
CA ASP A 91 -20.02 11.91 -1.24
C ASP A 91 -19.41 13.23 -0.73
N ASN A 92 -18.47 13.15 0.21
CA ASN A 92 -17.82 14.35 0.77
C ASN A 92 -16.82 14.97 -0.21
N VAL A 93 -16.15 14.17 -1.04
CA VAL A 93 -15.38 14.69 -2.17
C VAL A 93 -16.30 15.42 -3.14
N GLY A 94 -17.44 14.84 -3.49
CA GLY A 94 -18.47 15.48 -4.31
C GLY A 94 -18.91 16.84 -3.75
N ARG A 95 -19.26 16.89 -2.46
CA ARG A 95 -19.63 18.15 -1.77
C ARG A 95 -18.54 19.22 -1.83
N LEU A 96 -17.26 18.83 -1.69
CA LEU A 96 -16.14 19.76 -1.79
C LEU A 96 -16.00 20.30 -3.22
N LEU A 97 -16.12 19.42 -4.22
CA LEU A 97 -16.03 19.80 -5.64
C LEU A 97 -17.20 20.73 -6.04
N ASP A 98 -18.42 20.41 -5.64
CA ASP A 98 -19.61 21.24 -5.88
C ASP A 98 -19.46 22.64 -5.28
N TYR A 99 -18.89 22.73 -4.07
CA TYR A 99 -18.59 24.02 -3.45
C TYR A 99 -17.57 24.84 -4.26
N LEU A 100 -16.48 24.21 -4.70
CA LEU A 100 -15.47 24.89 -5.53
C LEU A 100 -16.07 25.39 -6.86
N ASP A 101 -16.99 24.65 -7.46
CA ASP A 101 -17.71 25.05 -8.67
C ASP A 101 -18.67 26.22 -8.38
N ALA A 102 -19.48 26.13 -7.32
CA ALA A 102 -20.45 27.16 -6.93
C ALA A 102 -19.79 28.51 -6.60
N GLU A 103 -18.61 28.49 -5.98
CA GLU A 103 -17.83 29.69 -5.64
C GLU A 103 -16.91 30.17 -6.78
N GLY A 104 -16.92 29.49 -7.93
CA GLY A 104 -16.07 29.85 -9.08
C GLY A 104 -14.56 29.65 -8.83
N LEU A 105 -14.19 28.75 -7.92
CA LEU A 105 -12.80 28.48 -7.51
C LEU A 105 -12.15 27.34 -8.30
N SER A 106 -12.93 26.50 -8.98
CA SER A 106 -12.44 25.30 -9.67
C SER A 106 -11.38 25.56 -10.73
N GLU A 107 -11.51 26.63 -11.51
CA GLU A 107 -10.52 26.98 -12.55
C GLU A 107 -9.16 27.42 -11.97
N ASN A 108 -9.12 27.77 -10.69
CA ASN A 108 -7.92 28.29 -10.03
C ASN A 108 -7.42 27.41 -8.87
N THR A 109 -7.91 26.19 -8.76
CA THR A 109 -7.54 25.26 -7.69
C THR A 109 -6.93 24.00 -8.27
N LEU A 110 -5.70 23.69 -7.88
CA LEU A 110 -5.09 22.37 -8.10
C LEU A 110 -5.66 21.41 -7.05
N ILE A 111 -6.37 20.38 -7.51
CA ILE A 111 -6.96 19.36 -6.65
C ILE A 111 -6.17 18.08 -6.83
N ILE A 112 -5.64 17.53 -5.72
CA ILE A 112 -4.92 16.25 -5.68
C ILE A 112 -5.68 15.34 -4.72
N TYR A 113 -6.17 14.21 -5.23
CA TYR A 113 -6.78 13.15 -4.44
C TYR A 113 -5.88 11.92 -4.45
N THR A 114 -5.54 11.41 -3.27
CA THR A 114 -4.66 10.26 -3.11
C THR A 114 -4.88 9.58 -1.75
N SER A 115 -4.13 8.52 -1.48
CA SER A 115 -4.06 7.82 -0.20
C SER A 115 -2.62 7.88 0.33
N ASP A 116 -2.38 7.55 1.60
CA ASP A 116 -1.02 7.40 2.13
C ASP A 116 -0.29 6.18 1.54
N GLN A 117 -1.04 5.11 1.32
CA GLN A 117 -0.64 3.87 0.65
C GLN A 117 -1.85 3.15 0.03
N GLY A 118 -1.61 1.99 -0.60
CA GLY A 118 -2.65 1.04 -0.94
C GLY A 118 -3.12 0.21 0.27
N PHE A 119 -3.92 -0.82 0.03
CA PHE A 119 -4.48 -1.70 1.05
C PHE A 119 -4.85 -3.07 0.48
N PHE A 120 -4.61 -4.15 1.24
CA PHE A 120 -5.10 -5.47 0.88
C PHE A 120 -6.60 -5.59 1.19
N LEU A 121 -7.42 -5.91 0.19
CA LEU A 121 -8.87 -6.02 0.33
C LEU A 121 -9.32 -7.48 0.35
N GLY A 122 -8.56 -8.32 1.07
CA GLY A 122 -8.67 -9.78 1.03
C GLY A 122 -7.67 -10.43 0.08
N ASP A 123 -6.93 -9.64 -0.71
CA ASP A 123 -5.85 -10.14 -1.56
C ASP A 123 -4.81 -10.87 -0.70
N HIS A 124 -4.32 -12.01 -1.20
CA HIS A 124 -3.47 -12.95 -0.47
C HIS A 124 -4.08 -13.47 0.85
N GLY A 125 -5.39 -13.31 1.03
CA GLY A 125 -6.07 -13.58 2.29
C GLY A 125 -5.75 -12.57 3.40
N TRP A 126 -5.18 -11.41 3.06
CA TRP A 126 -4.73 -10.38 4.01
C TRP A 126 -5.64 -9.14 4.06
N TYR A 127 -5.45 -8.35 5.11
CA TYR A 127 -5.89 -6.96 5.25
C TYR A 127 -4.68 -6.09 5.67
N ASP A 128 -4.83 -4.78 5.78
CA ASP A 128 -3.72 -3.85 6.10
C ASP A 128 -2.77 -3.62 4.90
N LYS A 129 -1.51 -3.21 5.16
CA LYS A 129 -0.55 -2.72 4.15
C LYS A 129 0.87 -3.21 4.46
N ARG A 130 1.90 -2.35 4.42
CA ARG A 130 3.31 -2.57 4.84
C ARG A 130 4.19 -3.28 3.83
N PHE A 131 3.64 -4.30 3.20
CA PHE A 131 4.31 -5.10 2.20
C PHE A 131 4.53 -4.30 0.90
N MET A 132 5.63 -4.60 0.20
CA MET A 132 5.93 -4.03 -1.13
C MET A 132 5.14 -4.69 -2.28
N TYR A 133 4.12 -5.50 -1.99
CA TYR A 133 3.19 -6.05 -2.99
C TYR A 133 2.25 -4.95 -3.52
N GLU A 134 1.81 -5.05 -4.78
CA GLU A 134 1.16 -3.97 -5.54
C GLU A 134 -0.08 -3.39 -4.85
N GLU A 135 -0.93 -4.22 -4.24
CA GLU A 135 -2.16 -3.77 -3.57
C GLU A 135 -1.86 -2.84 -2.40
N SER A 136 -0.77 -3.07 -1.67
CA SER A 136 -0.29 -2.23 -0.55
C SER A 136 0.60 -1.07 -1.02
N LEU A 137 1.41 -1.32 -2.06
CA LEU A 137 2.41 -0.38 -2.56
C LEU A 137 1.81 0.77 -3.37
N ARG A 138 0.82 0.48 -4.21
CA ARG A 138 0.32 1.42 -5.23
C ARG A 138 -0.79 2.31 -4.66
N MET A 139 -0.50 3.61 -4.57
CA MET A 139 -1.49 4.62 -4.16
C MET A 139 -2.39 5.01 -5.34
N PRO A 140 -3.71 5.22 -5.13
CA PRO A 140 -4.52 5.97 -6.09
C PRO A 140 -3.99 7.41 -6.18
N LEU A 141 -3.98 7.98 -7.38
CA LEU A 141 -3.63 9.39 -7.59
C LEU A 141 -4.49 9.98 -8.71
N LEU A 142 -5.30 10.97 -8.36
CA LEU A 142 -6.11 11.76 -9.28
C LEU A 142 -5.73 13.22 -9.12
N VAL A 143 -5.51 13.93 -10.23
CA VAL A 143 -5.16 15.35 -10.22
C VAL A 143 -6.06 16.10 -11.19
N LYS A 144 -6.73 17.16 -10.71
CA LYS A 144 -7.57 18.06 -11.50
C LYS A 144 -6.99 19.47 -11.41
N TYR A 145 -6.68 20.05 -12.58
CA TYR A 145 -6.38 21.46 -12.73
C TYR A 145 -6.74 21.92 -14.15
N PRO A 146 -7.95 22.48 -14.36
CA PRO A 146 -8.50 22.71 -15.70
C PRO A 146 -7.64 23.57 -16.63
N LYS A 147 -6.84 24.49 -16.08
CA LYS A 147 -5.96 25.39 -16.83
C LYS A 147 -4.83 24.69 -17.59
N GLU A 148 -4.42 23.50 -17.14
CA GLU A 148 -3.20 22.84 -17.65
C GLU A 148 -3.44 21.35 -17.97
N ILE A 149 -4.30 20.68 -17.21
CA ILE A 149 -4.51 19.23 -17.30
C ILE A 149 -5.73 18.96 -18.16
N LYS A 150 -5.53 18.26 -19.28
CA LYS A 150 -6.62 17.81 -20.14
C LYS A 150 -7.47 16.75 -19.40
N PRO A 151 -8.81 16.93 -19.31
CA PRO A 151 -9.69 15.93 -18.68
C PRO A 151 -9.58 14.55 -19.33
N GLY A 152 -9.63 13.49 -18.50
CA GLY A 152 -9.55 12.10 -18.95
C GLY A 152 -8.15 11.62 -19.34
N THR A 153 -7.10 12.41 -19.08
CA THR A 153 -5.72 11.98 -19.28
C THR A 153 -5.35 10.86 -18.31
N VAL A 154 -4.65 9.84 -18.81
CA VAL A 154 -4.07 8.75 -18.03
C VAL A 154 -2.56 8.75 -18.28
N ASN A 155 -1.78 8.56 -17.22
CA ASN A 155 -0.32 8.49 -17.28
C ASN A 155 0.15 7.26 -16.49
N ASP A 156 1.05 6.48 -17.10
CA ASP A 156 1.59 5.24 -16.53
C ASP A 156 3.04 5.39 -16.03
N ASP A 157 3.60 6.61 -16.04
CA ASP A 157 4.95 6.86 -15.53
C ASP A 157 5.01 6.67 -14.01
N ILE A 158 6.18 6.26 -13.53
CA ILE A 158 6.39 6.01 -12.10
C ILE A 158 6.49 7.34 -11.34
N VAL A 159 5.48 7.61 -10.51
CA VAL A 159 5.43 8.72 -9.55
C VAL A 159 5.52 8.19 -8.13
N LEU A 160 6.06 9.01 -7.22
CA LEU A 160 6.25 8.68 -5.81
C LEU A 160 5.56 9.72 -4.92
N ASN A 161 5.20 9.34 -3.70
CA ASN A 161 4.72 10.28 -2.68
C ASN A 161 5.72 11.44 -2.42
N LEU A 162 7.03 11.22 -2.62
CA LEU A 162 8.07 12.24 -2.56
C LEU A 162 7.93 13.35 -3.62
N ASP A 163 7.12 13.14 -4.66
CA ASP A 163 6.93 14.09 -5.76
C ASP A 163 5.88 15.16 -5.45
N PHE A 164 5.02 14.92 -4.46
CA PHE A 164 3.91 15.82 -4.13
C PHE A 164 4.39 17.21 -3.70
N ALA A 165 5.35 17.28 -2.78
CA ALA A 165 5.85 18.55 -2.28
C ALA A 165 6.47 19.40 -3.40
N GLN A 166 7.29 18.81 -4.26
CA GLN A 166 7.93 19.51 -5.38
C GLN A 166 6.91 19.93 -6.44
N THR A 167 5.86 19.14 -6.65
CA THR A 167 4.77 19.50 -7.56
C THR A 167 4.01 20.72 -7.03
N VAL A 168 3.70 20.77 -5.74
CA VAL A 168 3.02 21.91 -5.11
C VAL A 168 3.90 23.17 -5.18
N LEU A 169 5.20 23.06 -4.89
CA LEU A 169 6.14 24.18 -4.99
C LEU A 169 6.25 24.73 -6.42
N ASP A 170 6.30 23.84 -7.42
CA ASP A 170 6.33 24.20 -8.84
C ASP A 170 5.08 25.01 -9.25
N TYR A 171 3.88 24.51 -8.93
CA TYR A 171 2.64 25.27 -9.20
C TYR A 171 2.56 26.59 -8.41
N ALA A 172 3.16 26.65 -7.22
CA ALA A 172 3.25 27.87 -6.42
C ALA A 172 4.32 28.87 -6.93
N GLY A 173 5.15 28.48 -7.90
CA GLY A 173 6.26 29.31 -8.39
C GLY A 173 7.39 29.47 -7.37
N VAL A 174 7.53 28.53 -6.43
CA VAL A 174 8.53 28.55 -5.35
C VAL A 174 9.66 27.59 -5.70
N GLY A 175 10.91 28.05 -5.54
CA GLY A 175 12.08 27.19 -5.74
C GLY A 175 12.13 26.04 -4.73
N ARG A 176 12.44 24.83 -5.20
CA ARG A 176 12.60 23.67 -4.32
C ARG A 176 13.93 23.69 -3.55
N PRO A 177 13.94 23.29 -2.27
CA PRO A 177 15.18 22.94 -1.57
C PRO A 177 15.99 21.86 -2.30
N ALA A 178 17.32 21.92 -2.16
CA ALA A 178 18.24 21.03 -2.88
C ALA A 178 18.27 19.58 -2.34
N ASP A 179 17.84 19.39 -1.09
CA ASP A 179 17.79 18.12 -0.37
C ASP A 179 16.50 17.32 -0.64
N MET A 180 15.52 17.90 -1.33
CA MET A 180 14.32 17.19 -1.75
C MET A 180 14.62 16.11 -2.81
N GLN A 181 14.14 14.88 -2.56
CA GLN A 181 14.52 13.69 -3.33
C GLN A 181 13.53 13.25 -4.44
N GLY A 182 12.33 13.81 -4.46
CA GLY A 182 11.36 13.63 -5.55
C GLY A 182 11.51 14.66 -6.70
N ALA A 183 10.59 14.62 -7.66
CA ALA A 183 10.52 15.50 -8.81
C ALA A 183 9.11 16.09 -8.97
N SER A 184 8.99 17.28 -9.55
CA SER A 184 7.67 17.82 -9.90
C SER A 184 7.01 16.96 -10.98
N MET A 185 5.77 16.55 -10.75
CA MET A 185 4.95 15.82 -11.72
C MET A 185 4.28 16.75 -12.74
N ARG A 186 4.42 18.07 -12.63
CA ARG A 186 3.74 19.03 -13.49
C ARG A 186 3.92 18.77 -15.00
N PRO A 187 5.13 18.42 -15.52
CA PRO A 187 5.26 18.03 -16.92
C PRO A 187 4.42 16.80 -17.28
N LEU A 188 4.37 15.78 -16.41
CA LEU A 188 3.55 14.59 -16.64
C LEU A 188 2.06 14.96 -16.71
N LEU A 189 1.62 15.86 -15.83
CA LEU A 189 0.23 16.32 -15.75
C LEU A 189 -0.22 17.09 -17.00
N SER A 190 0.72 17.71 -17.72
CA SER A 190 0.49 18.38 -19.01
C SER A 190 0.75 17.47 -20.23
N GLY A 191 1.04 16.18 -20.01
CA GLY A 191 1.20 15.16 -21.05
C GLY A 191 2.63 15.03 -21.59
N GLU A 192 3.62 15.59 -20.90
CA GLU A 192 5.03 15.48 -21.26
C GLU A 192 5.78 14.59 -20.27
N THR A 193 6.37 13.49 -20.74
CA THR A 193 7.31 12.68 -19.96
C THR A 193 8.75 13.19 -20.18
N PRO A 194 9.41 13.79 -19.18
CA PRO A 194 10.80 14.23 -19.33
C PRO A 194 11.73 13.06 -19.70
N ALA A 195 12.74 13.31 -20.54
CA ALA A 195 13.68 12.27 -20.98
C ALA A 195 14.45 11.59 -19.84
N ASN A 196 14.63 12.29 -18.72
CA ASN A 196 15.28 11.79 -17.51
C ASN A 196 14.29 11.33 -16.43
N TRP A 197 13.00 11.20 -16.76
CA TRP A 197 12.02 10.70 -15.80
C TRP A 197 12.38 9.29 -15.33
N ARG A 198 12.14 9.03 -14.05
CA ARG A 198 12.55 7.75 -13.43
C ARG A 198 11.81 6.58 -14.09
N LYS A 199 12.51 5.45 -14.18
CA LYS A 199 11.97 4.17 -14.67
C LYS A 199 11.94 3.07 -13.60
N SER A 200 12.27 3.46 -12.37
CA SER A 200 12.35 2.61 -11.20
C SER A 200 11.97 3.42 -9.95
N MET A 201 11.51 2.72 -8.94
CA MET A 201 11.23 3.26 -7.61
C MET A 201 11.96 2.45 -6.54
N TYR A 202 12.34 3.14 -5.47
CA TYR A 202 12.90 2.52 -4.26
C TYR A 202 11.84 2.45 -3.18
N TYR A 203 11.86 1.39 -2.38
CA TYR A 203 11.00 1.21 -1.23
C TYR A 203 11.80 0.65 -0.06
N HIS A 204 11.51 1.10 1.16
CA HIS A 204 12.10 0.57 2.38
C HIS A 204 11.09 0.65 3.54
N TYR A 205 10.76 -0.51 4.11
CA TYR A 205 9.88 -0.67 5.27
C TYR A 205 10.66 -1.16 6.49
N TYR A 206 10.41 -0.53 7.64
CA TYR A 206 11.21 -0.71 8.86
C TYR A 206 10.44 -1.25 10.08
N GLU A 207 9.11 -1.23 10.13
CA GLU A 207 8.36 -1.51 11.37
C GLU A 207 8.27 -3.02 11.67
N TYR A 208 9.35 -3.60 12.22
CA TYR A 208 9.42 -4.98 12.71
C TYR A 208 10.49 -5.15 13.81
N PRO A 209 10.24 -5.92 14.88
CA PRO A 209 8.94 -6.45 15.31
C PRO A 209 7.95 -5.31 15.61
N GLY A 210 6.69 -5.49 15.25
CA GLY A 210 5.69 -4.44 15.31
C GLY A 210 4.30 -4.95 14.94
N TRP A 211 3.39 -4.03 14.67
CA TRP A 211 2.04 -4.38 14.24
C TRP A 211 2.07 -5.28 13.01
N HIS A 212 1.25 -6.33 13.06
CA HIS A 212 1.11 -7.33 12.00
C HIS A 212 2.38 -8.13 11.62
N MET A 213 3.48 -7.96 12.37
CA MET A 213 4.70 -8.78 12.23
C MET A 213 5.26 -8.91 10.79
N VAL A 214 5.03 -7.90 9.94
CA VAL A 214 5.59 -7.85 8.58
C VAL A 214 7.08 -7.60 8.66
N LYS A 215 7.90 -8.46 8.03
CA LYS A 215 9.37 -8.41 8.10
C LYS A 215 9.92 -7.12 7.49
N ARG A 216 11.07 -6.63 8.00
CA ARG A 216 11.72 -5.46 7.41
C ARG A 216 12.21 -5.80 6.00
N HIS A 217 12.01 -4.88 5.07
CA HIS A 217 12.41 -5.11 3.69
C HIS A 217 12.65 -3.82 2.93
N TYR A 218 13.49 -3.93 1.91
CA TYR A 218 13.65 -2.91 0.90
C TYR A 218 13.62 -3.54 -0.49
N GLY A 219 13.44 -2.72 -1.50
CA GLY A 219 13.39 -3.24 -2.86
C GLY A 219 13.37 -2.17 -3.94
N VAL A 220 13.39 -2.65 -5.17
CA VAL A 220 13.22 -1.85 -6.38
C VAL A 220 12.03 -2.37 -7.18
N ARG A 221 11.20 -1.46 -7.69
CA ARG A 221 10.15 -1.78 -8.66
C ARG A 221 10.37 -0.97 -9.92
N THR A 222 10.30 -1.63 -11.07
CA THR A 222 10.32 -1.04 -12.42
C THR A 222 8.93 -1.16 -13.03
N GLU A 223 8.74 -0.75 -14.28
CA GLU A 223 7.45 -0.93 -14.98
C GLU A 223 6.98 -2.39 -15.01
N ARG A 224 7.91 -3.36 -15.15
CA ARG A 224 7.58 -4.79 -15.29
C ARG A 224 8.06 -5.67 -14.13
N TYR A 225 9.18 -5.35 -13.50
CA TYR A 225 9.79 -6.26 -12.52
C TYR A 225 9.93 -5.61 -11.15
N LYS A 226 9.84 -6.45 -10.12
CA LYS A 226 10.05 -6.08 -8.72
C LYS A 226 11.07 -7.01 -8.08
N LEU A 227 11.97 -6.46 -7.28
CA LEU A 227 12.94 -7.19 -6.47
C LEU A 227 12.86 -6.70 -5.03
N ILE A 228 12.67 -7.63 -4.09
CA ILE A 228 12.48 -7.37 -2.66
C ILE A 228 13.51 -8.18 -1.88
N HIS A 229 14.09 -7.55 -0.86
CA HIS A 229 14.95 -8.20 0.11
C HIS A 229 14.39 -8.02 1.51
N PHE A 230 13.95 -9.13 2.12
CA PHE A 230 13.63 -9.21 3.53
C PHE A 230 14.92 -9.50 4.29
N TYR A 231 15.34 -8.57 5.15
CA TYR A 231 16.68 -8.57 5.74
C TYR A 231 16.69 -8.71 7.26
N HIS A 232 15.51 -8.74 7.90
CA HIS A 232 15.37 -8.93 9.34
C HIS A 232 13.97 -9.44 9.70
N ASP A 233 13.82 -10.54 10.46
CA ASP A 233 14.81 -11.46 11.04
C ASP A 233 15.18 -12.66 10.13
N ILE A 234 14.77 -12.60 8.87
CA ILE A 234 15.14 -13.54 7.82
C ILE A 234 16.07 -12.86 6.81
N ASP A 235 16.74 -13.66 5.99
CA ASP A 235 17.48 -13.23 4.79
C ASP A 235 16.86 -13.94 3.59
N ALA A 236 15.95 -13.25 2.91
CA ALA A 236 15.19 -13.82 1.81
C ALA A 236 14.96 -12.79 0.70
N TRP A 237 15.12 -13.26 -0.53
CA TRP A 237 14.89 -12.46 -1.72
C TRP A 237 13.66 -12.96 -2.48
N GLU A 238 12.86 -12.01 -2.96
CA GLU A 238 11.75 -12.26 -3.85
C GLU A 238 11.88 -11.42 -5.11
N MET A 239 11.58 -12.02 -6.26
CA MET A 239 11.51 -11.32 -7.53
C MET A 239 10.23 -11.69 -8.26
N TYR A 240 9.55 -10.69 -8.84
CA TYR A 240 8.29 -10.85 -9.55
C TYR A 240 8.35 -10.23 -10.95
N ASP A 241 7.78 -10.94 -11.92
CA ASP A 241 7.46 -10.43 -13.25
C ASP A 241 5.99 -9.99 -13.27
N LEU A 242 5.74 -8.70 -13.08
CA LEU A 242 4.40 -8.13 -12.94
C LEU A 242 3.56 -8.22 -14.22
N GLN A 243 4.19 -8.51 -15.38
CA GLN A 243 3.45 -8.76 -16.61
C GLN A 243 2.94 -10.20 -16.69
N ALA A 244 3.78 -11.17 -16.33
CA ALA A 244 3.41 -12.59 -16.34
C ALA A 244 2.59 -12.99 -15.10
N ASP A 245 2.87 -12.36 -13.98
CA ASP A 245 2.28 -12.60 -12.68
C ASP A 245 1.90 -11.27 -11.99
N PRO A 246 0.83 -10.60 -12.46
CA PRO A 246 0.37 -9.33 -11.90
C PRO A 246 -0.16 -9.45 -10.46
N LYS A 247 -0.26 -10.67 -9.93
CA LYS A 247 -0.72 -10.98 -8.58
C LYS A 247 0.42 -11.41 -7.67
N GLU A 248 1.66 -11.39 -8.16
CA GLU A 248 2.85 -11.60 -7.33
C GLU A 248 2.78 -12.88 -6.48
N LEU A 249 2.34 -13.97 -7.11
CA LEU A 249 2.19 -15.27 -6.47
C LEU A 249 3.48 -16.10 -6.57
N ASN A 250 4.27 -15.92 -7.61
CA ASN A 250 5.39 -16.78 -7.95
C ASN A 250 6.71 -16.01 -7.83
N ASN A 251 7.49 -16.36 -6.80
CA ASN A 251 8.84 -15.84 -6.65
C ASN A 251 9.77 -16.50 -7.71
N VAL A 252 10.23 -15.70 -8.68
CA VAL A 252 11.15 -16.14 -9.74
C VAL A 252 12.62 -15.83 -9.44
N TYR A 253 12.97 -15.46 -8.20
CA TYR A 253 14.34 -15.04 -7.84
C TYR A 253 15.42 -16.10 -8.15
N THR A 254 15.09 -17.39 -8.02
CA THR A 254 16.02 -18.50 -8.29
C THR A 254 15.87 -19.09 -9.69
N ASP A 255 14.99 -18.53 -10.53
CA ASP A 255 14.76 -19.02 -11.88
C ASP A 255 15.91 -18.58 -12.82
N PRO A 256 16.64 -19.52 -13.44
CA PRO A 256 17.76 -19.19 -14.33
C PRO A 256 17.34 -18.37 -15.56
N ASP A 257 16.10 -18.48 -16.03
CA ASP A 257 15.60 -17.72 -17.19
C ASP A 257 15.54 -16.21 -16.90
N TYR A 258 15.54 -15.85 -15.61
CA TYR A 258 15.49 -14.48 -15.12
C TYR A 258 16.85 -13.91 -14.68
N ALA A 259 17.95 -14.65 -14.84
CA ALA A 259 19.27 -14.25 -14.32
C ALA A 259 19.75 -12.86 -14.80
N ASP A 260 19.55 -12.56 -16.09
CA ASP A 260 19.91 -11.25 -16.67
C ASP A 260 19.04 -10.10 -16.11
N VAL A 261 17.77 -10.39 -15.83
CA VAL A 261 16.84 -9.42 -15.23
C VAL A 261 17.23 -9.16 -13.78
N LEU A 262 17.51 -10.21 -13.02
CA LEU A 262 17.97 -10.12 -11.64
C LEU A 262 19.23 -9.26 -11.53
N ALA A 263 20.24 -9.50 -12.37
CA ALA A 263 21.47 -8.71 -12.38
C ALA A 263 21.22 -7.21 -12.65
N LYS A 264 20.28 -6.88 -13.55
CA LYS A 264 19.87 -5.49 -13.82
C LYS A 264 19.17 -4.86 -12.61
N LEU A 265 18.25 -5.59 -11.97
CA LEU A 265 17.53 -5.09 -10.80
C LEU A 265 18.45 -4.90 -9.59
N GLN A 266 19.39 -5.81 -9.34
CA GLN A 266 20.39 -5.65 -8.27
C GLN A 266 21.27 -4.41 -8.49
N LYS A 267 21.68 -4.17 -9.76
CA LYS A 267 22.43 -2.96 -10.10
C LYS A 267 21.61 -1.69 -9.89
N GLU A 268 20.35 -1.69 -10.31
CA GLU A 268 19.45 -0.54 -10.12
C GLU A 268 19.15 -0.31 -8.64
N LEU A 269 18.89 -1.35 -7.86
CA LEU A 269 18.70 -1.28 -6.41
C LEU A 269 19.91 -0.63 -5.73
N LYS A 270 21.13 -1.07 -6.06
CA LYS A 270 22.36 -0.47 -5.52
C LYS A 270 22.48 1.01 -5.88
N LYS A 271 22.17 1.38 -7.12
CA LYS A 271 22.17 2.77 -7.59
C LYS A 271 21.15 3.61 -6.82
N LEU A 272 19.92 3.13 -6.65
CA LEU A 272 18.85 3.86 -5.94
C LEU A 272 19.17 4.02 -4.45
N ARG A 273 19.69 2.98 -3.79
CA ARG A 273 20.16 3.08 -2.40
C ARG A 273 21.22 4.18 -2.24
N ALA A 274 22.22 4.19 -3.13
CA ALA A 274 23.23 5.25 -3.14
C ALA A 274 22.64 6.64 -3.42
N GLN A 275 21.72 6.75 -4.39
CA GLN A 275 21.04 8.00 -4.75
C GLN A 275 20.27 8.58 -3.56
N TYR A 276 19.58 7.74 -2.78
CA TYR A 276 18.76 8.17 -1.66
C TYR A 276 19.48 8.17 -0.32
N GLY A 277 20.79 7.87 -0.31
CA GLY A 277 21.61 7.88 0.90
C GLY A 277 21.36 6.71 1.86
N ASP A 278 20.71 5.65 1.37
CA ASP A 278 20.41 4.46 2.18
C ASP A 278 21.53 3.41 2.09
N SER A 279 21.80 2.75 3.21
CA SER A 279 22.87 1.76 3.33
C SER A 279 22.59 0.77 4.46
N ASP A 280 23.26 -0.39 4.42
CA ASP A 280 23.17 -1.38 5.49
C ASP A 280 23.75 -0.82 6.80
N THR A 281 24.81 -0.01 6.72
CA THR A 281 25.40 0.68 7.87
C THR A 281 24.38 1.60 8.54
N LEU A 282 23.69 2.45 7.77
CA LEU A 282 22.64 3.34 8.27
C LEU A 282 21.50 2.52 8.89
N THR A 283 21.06 1.47 8.20
CA THR A 283 19.99 0.60 8.69
C THR A 283 20.37 -0.04 10.03
N GLN A 284 21.59 -0.56 10.17
CA GLN A 284 22.07 -1.13 11.42
C GLN A 284 22.22 -0.09 12.53
N GLU A 285 22.63 1.13 12.20
CA GLU A 285 22.72 2.23 13.15
C GLU A 285 21.34 2.63 13.68
N LEU A 286 20.36 2.83 12.80
CA LEU A 286 18.98 3.14 13.17
C LEU A 286 18.37 2.01 14.01
N MET A 287 18.63 0.74 13.67
CA MET A 287 18.21 -0.39 14.49
C MET A 287 18.85 -0.33 15.88
N ARG A 288 20.14 -0.04 16.02
CA ARG A 288 20.80 0.08 17.33
C ARG A 288 20.29 1.28 18.15
N GLN A 289 19.92 2.39 17.52
CA GLN A 289 19.44 3.59 18.19
C GLN A 289 18.00 3.44 18.69
N HIS A 290 17.12 2.87 17.86
CA HIS A 290 15.68 2.82 18.12
C HIS A 290 15.18 1.46 18.63
N TYR A 291 16.04 0.44 18.63
CA TYR A 291 15.70 -0.90 19.10
C TYR A 291 16.70 -1.33 20.20
N GLN A 292 16.40 -0.98 21.45
CA GLN A 292 17.22 -1.29 22.63
C GLN A 292 16.47 -2.06 23.75
N GLY A 293 15.27 -2.58 23.48
CA GLY A 293 14.41 -3.18 24.51
C GLY A 293 14.20 -4.69 24.37
N ASP A 294 13.94 -5.36 25.51
CA ASP A 294 13.26 -6.65 25.53
C ASP A 294 11.86 -6.50 24.91
N MET A 295 11.46 -7.54 24.17
CA MET A 295 10.19 -7.62 23.45
C MET A 295 9.00 -7.15 24.31
N PRO A 296 8.01 -6.43 23.76
CA PRO A 296 6.67 -6.60 24.33
C PRO A 296 6.36 -8.09 24.21
N PRO A 297 5.99 -8.79 25.30
CA PRO A 297 5.70 -10.21 25.21
C PRO A 297 4.69 -10.41 24.07
N ALA A 298 4.90 -11.44 23.26
CA ALA A 298 3.97 -11.86 22.21
C ALA A 298 2.52 -11.97 22.73
N ASP A 299 2.35 -12.01 24.04
CA ASP A 299 1.10 -12.06 24.78
C ASP A 299 0.29 -10.75 24.76
N ARG A 300 0.80 -9.61 24.27
CA ARG A 300 -0.03 -8.40 24.09
C ARG A 300 -1.18 -8.63 23.10
N PHE A 301 -1.03 -9.60 22.19
CA PHE A 301 -2.08 -10.03 21.25
C PHE A 301 -2.60 -11.46 21.51
N LYS A 302 -2.01 -12.24 22.44
CA LYS A 302 -2.53 -13.58 22.80
C LYS A 302 -3.67 -13.58 23.81
N GLN A 303 -4.07 -12.44 24.38
CA GLN A 303 -5.23 -12.39 25.29
C GLN A 303 -6.55 -12.82 24.64
N ASN A 304 -6.59 -13.03 23.31
CA ASN A 304 -7.76 -13.50 22.58
C ASN A 304 -7.73 -14.99 22.19
N LYS A 305 -6.84 -15.81 22.76
CA LYS A 305 -6.95 -17.28 22.66
C LYS A 305 -7.69 -17.87 23.87
N LYS A 306 -9.02 -17.71 23.89
CA LYS A 306 -9.93 -18.59 24.63
C LYS A 306 -11.14 -18.91 23.76
#